data_AF-A0A7R9W091-F1
#
_entry.id   AF-A0A7R9W091-F1
#
_cell.length_a   1.000
_cell.length_b   1.000
_cell.length_c   1.000
_cell.angle_alpha   90.00
_cell.angle_beta   90.00
_cell.angle_gamma   90.00
#
_symmetry.space_group_name_H-M   'P 1'
#
loop_
_entity.id
_entity.type
_entity.pdbx_description
1 polymer ?
#
loop_
_entity_poly.entity_id
_entity_poly.type
_entity_poly.pdbx_seq_one_letter_code
_entity_poly.pdbx_strand_id
1 'polypeptide(L)'
;MRFLLGSALLLAASCGAHAANMNGRPGQYKIANGNSMSDTSFSTDYEAEFFEVFSPLIRTRYSEVFWTMLEVPLPDSVQDRLKDKVVAIIGYEADQVKPNGESVPITYSYNHHYCAWLVNGDKVKFVKEEVSDEAVRMGLTHGSD
;
A
#
# COMPACT_ATOMS: atom_id res chain seq x y z
N MET A 1 -21.40 -7.33 32.77
CA MET A 1 -20.92 -6.86 31.45
C MET A 1 -19.94 -5.72 31.69
N ARG A 2 -18.65 -5.91 31.38
CA ARG A 2 -17.63 -4.86 31.37
C ARG A 2 -16.91 -4.99 30.03
N PHE A 3 -17.14 -4.05 29.13
CA PHE A 3 -16.34 -3.91 27.92
C PHE A 3 -15.08 -3.11 28.27
N LEU A 4 -13.92 -3.75 28.15
CA LEU A 4 -12.62 -3.08 28.16
C LEU A 4 -12.40 -2.53 26.76
N LEU A 5 -12.52 -1.20 26.58
CA LEU A 5 -11.97 -0.51 25.41
C LEU A 5 -10.45 -0.48 25.57
N GLY A 6 -9.74 -1.31 24.81
CA GLY A 6 -8.32 -1.15 24.58
C GLY A 6 -8.09 -0.08 23.52
N SER A 7 -7.74 1.13 23.95
CA SER A 7 -7.25 2.18 23.04
C SER A 7 -5.92 1.75 22.43
N ALA A 8 -5.91 1.52 21.13
CA ALA A 8 -4.67 1.37 20.37
C ALA A 8 -4.00 2.74 20.25
N LEU A 9 -2.78 2.84 20.75
CA LEU A 9 -1.95 4.03 20.72
C LEU A 9 -1.35 4.16 19.31
N LEU A 10 -1.88 5.04 18.48
CA LEU A 10 -1.26 5.44 17.20
C LEU A 10 -0.09 6.39 17.51
N LEU A 11 1.14 5.88 17.45
CA LEU A 11 2.33 6.72 17.44
C LEU A 11 2.49 7.33 16.03
N ALA A 12 2.09 8.59 15.86
CA ALA A 12 2.45 9.37 14.68
C ALA A 12 3.86 9.95 14.86
N ALA A 13 4.88 9.22 14.41
CA ALA A 13 6.23 9.76 14.30
C ALA A 13 6.35 10.59 13.02
N SER A 14 6.20 11.91 13.11
CA SER A 14 6.59 12.82 12.03
C SER A 14 8.04 13.28 12.26
N CYS A 15 8.99 12.49 11.75
CA CYS A 15 10.39 12.91 11.67
C CYS A 15 10.67 13.23 10.20
N GLY A 16 11.12 14.45 9.91
CA GLY A 16 11.64 14.83 8.60
C GLY A 16 12.92 14.05 8.32
N ALA A 17 12.77 12.82 7.84
CA ALA A 17 13.87 12.01 7.34
C ALA A 17 14.16 12.42 5.90
N HIS A 18 15.45 12.51 5.55
CA HIS A 18 15.86 12.34 4.15
C HIS A 18 15.08 11.16 3.58
N ALA A 19 14.38 11.38 2.46
CA ALA A 19 13.58 10.34 1.83
C ALA A 19 14.43 9.07 1.68
N ALA A 20 14.01 8.03 2.40
CA ALA A 20 14.55 6.70 2.27
C ALA A 20 13.66 5.91 1.31
N ASN A 21 14.20 4.84 0.74
CA ASN A 21 13.39 3.87 0.02
C ASN A 21 12.27 3.33 0.94
N MET A 22 11.06 3.15 0.41
CA MET A 22 9.87 2.85 1.24
C MET A 22 10.04 1.53 2.00
N ASN A 23 10.49 0.46 1.33
CA ASN A 23 10.75 -0.85 1.94
C ASN A 23 12.25 -1.21 2.01
N GLY A 24 13.15 -0.21 2.00
CA GLY A 24 14.57 -0.50 1.94
C GLY A 24 15.50 0.61 2.41
N ARG A 25 16.78 0.25 2.57
CA ARG A 25 17.86 1.22 2.75
C ARG A 25 18.35 1.74 1.39
N PRO A 26 19.04 2.90 1.34
CA PRO A 26 19.73 3.33 0.13
C PRO A 26 20.61 2.21 -0.45
N GLY A 27 20.52 1.98 -1.76
CA GLY A 27 21.24 0.92 -2.48
C GLY A 27 20.77 -0.52 -2.20
N GLN A 28 19.67 -0.73 -1.45
CA GLN A 28 19.12 -2.08 -1.23
C GLN A 28 18.40 -2.62 -2.46
N TYR A 29 17.70 -1.77 -3.21
CA TYR A 29 17.06 -2.16 -4.45
C TYR A 29 18.09 -2.43 -5.53
N LYS A 30 17.88 -3.51 -6.27
CA LYS A 30 18.76 -3.94 -7.37
C LYS A 30 17.91 -4.25 -8.58
N ILE A 31 18.39 -3.86 -9.75
CA ILE A 31 17.78 -4.26 -11.02
C ILE A 31 18.10 -5.75 -11.23
N ALA A 32 17.06 -6.59 -11.18
CA ALA A 32 17.20 -7.98 -11.55
C ALA A 32 17.58 -8.08 -13.03
N ASN A 33 18.63 -8.86 -13.34
CA ASN A 33 19.14 -9.05 -14.70
C ASN A 33 19.55 -7.74 -15.40
N GLY A 34 20.14 -6.79 -14.66
CA GLY A 34 20.68 -5.56 -15.26
C GLY A 34 21.66 -5.87 -16.40
N ASN A 35 21.61 -5.08 -17.48
CA ASN A 35 22.53 -5.24 -18.60
C ASN A 35 23.96 -4.88 -18.18
N SER A 36 24.80 -5.89 -17.94
CA SER A 36 26.18 -5.71 -17.49
C SER A 36 27.09 -5.03 -18.53
N MET A 37 26.64 -4.91 -19.78
CA MET A 37 27.36 -4.24 -20.88
C MET A 37 26.92 -2.78 -21.07
N SER A 38 25.94 -2.30 -20.30
CA SER A 38 25.45 -0.93 -20.38
C SER A 38 26.21 -0.01 -19.43
N ASP A 39 26.73 1.10 -19.95
CA ASP A 39 27.32 2.16 -19.13
C ASP A 39 26.25 3.05 -18.45
N THR A 40 24.98 2.93 -18.86
CA THR A 40 23.86 3.65 -18.25
C THR A 40 23.54 3.06 -16.88
N SER A 41 23.70 3.86 -15.83
CA SER A 41 23.23 3.56 -14.48
C SER A 41 21.87 4.22 -14.22
N PHE A 42 21.04 3.57 -13.42
CA PHE A 42 19.80 4.13 -12.91
C PHE A 42 19.88 4.16 -11.39
N SER A 43 19.51 5.29 -10.79
CA SER A 43 19.31 5.33 -9.35
C SER A 43 18.12 4.45 -8.99
N THR A 44 18.29 3.62 -7.98
CA THR A 44 17.19 2.88 -7.34
C THR A 44 16.77 3.53 -6.03
N ASP A 45 17.32 4.70 -5.72
CA ASP A 45 17.00 5.47 -4.53
C ASP A 45 15.94 6.52 -4.83
N TYR A 46 14.92 6.59 -3.97
CA TYR A 46 13.82 7.54 -4.08
C TYR A 46 14.05 8.76 -3.17
N GLU A 47 13.95 9.96 -3.73
CA GLU A 47 14.17 11.22 -3.02
C GLU A 47 12.86 11.93 -2.59
N ALA A 48 11.71 11.43 -3.05
CA ALA A 48 10.41 12.00 -2.71
C ALA A 48 9.99 11.63 -1.29
N GLU A 49 9.28 12.54 -0.61
CA GLU A 49 8.63 12.20 0.66
C GLU A 49 7.61 11.07 0.47
N PHE A 50 7.47 10.22 1.47
CA PHE A 50 6.47 9.17 1.51
C PHE A 50 5.74 9.17 2.86
N PHE A 51 4.62 8.47 2.91
CA PHE A 51 3.89 8.19 4.14
C PHE A 51 3.39 6.75 4.08
N GLU A 52 3.26 6.13 5.24
CA GLU A 52 2.77 4.75 5.35
C GLU A 52 1.26 4.71 5.57
N VAL A 53 0.63 3.68 5.03
CA VAL A 53 -0.78 3.38 5.23
C VAL A 53 -0.89 1.90 5.57
N PHE A 54 -1.53 1.59 6.70
CA PHE A 54 -1.72 0.21 7.14
C PHE A 54 -3.14 -0.24 6.89
N SER A 55 -3.30 -1.39 6.25
CA SER A 55 -4.60 -2.04 6.15
C SER A 55 -5.10 -2.48 7.55
N PRO A 56 -6.39 -2.78 7.69
CA PRO A 56 -6.86 -3.59 8.80
C PRO A 56 -6.06 -4.91 8.91
N LEU A 57 -6.04 -5.50 10.10
CA LEU A 57 -5.36 -6.78 10.32
C LEU A 57 -6.02 -7.89 9.50
N ILE A 58 -5.28 -8.44 8.54
CA ILE A 58 -5.69 -9.60 7.75
C ILE A 58 -5.18 -10.87 8.45
N ARG A 59 -6.05 -11.87 8.61
CA ARG A 59 -5.68 -13.20 9.11
C ARG A 59 -6.09 -14.24 8.09
N THR A 60 -5.12 -15.03 7.64
CA THR A 60 -5.31 -16.17 6.75
C THR A 60 -4.74 -17.42 7.39
N ARG A 61 -5.25 -18.58 6.98
CA ARG A 61 -4.60 -19.87 7.17
C ARG A 61 -3.66 -20.15 6.00
N TYR A 62 -2.69 -21.03 6.21
CA TYR A 62 -1.81 -21.48 5.15
C TYR A 62 -2.62 -21.98 3.94
N SER A 63 -2.26 -21.51 2.74
CA SER A 63 -2.96 -21.74 1.47
C SER A 63 -4.33 -21.08 1.29
N GLU A 64 -4.78 -20.16 2.17
CA GLU A 64 -5.94 -19.32 1.88
C GLU A 64 -5.58 -18.15 0.97
N VAL A 65 -6.48 -17.84 0.03
CA VAL A 65 -6.40 -16.66 -0.83
C VAL A 65 -7.27 -15.56 -0.22
N PHE A 66 -6.67 -14.39 -0.01
CA PHE A 66 -7.39 -13.19 0.38
C PHE A 66 -7.39 -12.23 -0.81
N TRP A 67 -8.54 -12.11 -1.46
CA TRP A 67 -8.71 -11.26 -2.65
C TRP A 67 -10.01 -10.47 -2.52
N THR A 68 -9.89 -9.21 -2.13
CA THR A 68 -11.02 -8.29 -2.04
C THR A 68 -10.50 -6.86 -1.98
N MET A 69 -11.30 -5.90 -2.41
CA MET A 69 -11.00 -4.48 -2.26
C MET A 69 -11.05 -4.09 -0.78
N LEU A 70 -9.98 -3.44 -0.30
CA LEU A 70 -9.93 -2.88 1.04
C LEU A 70 -10.05 -1.36 0.97
N GLU A 71 -11.02 -0.82 1.72
CA GLU A 71 -11.06 0.62 2.00
C GLU A 71 -10.14 0.90 3.19
N VAL A 72 -9.08 1.66 2.94
CA VAL A 72 -8.08 2.00 3.96
C VAL A 72 -7.98 3.52 4.05
N PRO A 73 -8.34 4.13 5.19
CA PRO A 73 -8.27 5.57 5.34
C PRO A 73 -6.80 6.02 5.38
N LEU A 74 -6.52 7.19 4.80
CA LEU A 74 -5.24 7.85 5.00
C LEU A 74 -5.11 8.28 6.47
N PRO A 75 -3.90 8.29 7.06
CA PRO A 75 -3.72 8.82 8.41
C PRO A 75 -4.21 10.27 8.53
N ASP A 76 -4.83 10.64 9.66
CA ASP A 76 -5.38 11.99 9.87
C ASP A 76 -4.33 13.09 9.62
N SER A 77 -3.08 12.86 10.04
CA SER A 77 -1.96 13.78 9.80
C SER A 77 -1.65 13.98 8.31
N VAL A 78 -1.87 12.97 7.48
CA VAL A 78 -1.73 13.04 6.03
C VAL A 78 -2.94 13.74 5.42
N GLN A 79 -4.15 13.40 5.87
CA GLN A 79 -5.38 14.06 5.40
C GLN A 79 -5.31 15.57 5.64
N ASP A 80 -5.01 16.01 6.87
CA ASP A 80 -4.90 17.42 7.24
C ASP A 80 -3.83 18.14 6.42
N ARG A 81 -2.69 17.47 6.18
CA ARG A 81 -1.57 18.04 5.42
C ARG A 81 -1.88 18.20 3.93
N LEU A 82 -2.64 17.27 3.34
CA LEU A 82 -2.94 17.22 1.92
C LEU A 82 -4.29 17.87 1.55
N LYS A 83 -5.13 18.16 2.55
CA LYS A 83 -6.44 18.77 2.36
C LYS A 83 -6.33 20.06 1.55
N ASP A 84 -7.24 20.21 0.59
CA ASP A 84 -7.36 21.34 -0.32
C ASP A 84 -6.09 21.65 -1.16
N LYS A 85 -5.17 20.70 -1.27
CA LYS A 85 -3.98 20.80 -2.14
C LYS A 85 -4.11 19.92 -3.37
N VAL A 86 -3.43 20.34 -4.43
CA VAL A 86 -3.15 19.47 -5.58
C VAL A 86 -1.90 18.66 -5.25
N VAL A 87 -2.04 17.34 -5.26
CA VAL A 87 -0.97 16.39 -4.89
C VAL A 87 -0.71 15.47 -6.07
N ALA A 88 0.57 15.23 -6.37
CA ALA A 88 0.98 14.19 -7.29
C ALA A 88 1.53 13.00 -6.48
N ILE A 89 0.86 11.86 -6.58
CA ILE A 89 1.40 10.58 -6.08
C ILE A 89 2.12 9.92 -7.24
N ILE A 90 3.45 9.84 -7.14
CA ILE A 90 4.32 9.37 -8.24
C ILE A 90 4.60 7.86 -8.19
N GLY A 91 4.20 7.19 -7.12
CA GLY A 91 4.39 5.77 -6.92
C GLY A 91 3.83 5.31 -5.58
N TYR A 92 3.71 3.99 -5.43
CA TYR A 92 3.45 3.33 -4.17
C TYR A 92 4.18 2.00 -4.16
N GLU A 93 4.54 1.55 -2.97
CA GLU A 93 5.04 0.19 -2.74
C GLU A 93 4.15 -0.48 -1.70
N ALA A 94 4.16 -1.80 -1.66
CA ALA A 94 3.39 -2.56 -0.69
C ALA A 94 4.28 -3.63 -0.06
N ASP A 95 4.29 -3.67 1.27
CA ASP A 95 4.92 -4.71 2.07
C ASP A 95 3.86 -5.38 2.94
N GLN A 96 4.09 -6.66 3.24
CA GLN A 96 3.33 -7.37 4.25
C GLN A 96 4.12 -7.35 5.53
N VAL A 97 3.55 -6.78 6.58
CA VAL A 97 4.17 -6.77 7.91
C VAL A 97 3.37 -7.59 8.91
N LYS A 98 4.06 -8.20 9.85
CA LYS A 98 3.47 -8.80 11.04
C LYS A 98 2.95 -7.68 11.97
N PRO A 99 2.08 -7.98 12.96
CA PRO A 99 1.58 -6.97 13.90
C PRO A 99 2.65 -6.22 14.70
N ASN A 100 3.86 -6.76 14.79
CA ASN A 100 5.02 -6.13 15.42
C ASN A 100 5.81 -5.21 14.47
N GLY A 101 5.35 -5.01 13.23
CA GLY A 101 6.00 -4.18 12.21
C GLY A 101 7.11 -4.88 11.42
N GLU A 102 7.38 -6.16 11.68
CA GLU A 102 8.41 -6.91 10.95
C GLU A 102 7.87 -7.38 9.58
N SER A 103 8.60 -7.08 8.50
CA SER A 103 8.28 -7.58 7.15
C SER A 103 8.16 -9.10 7.10
N VAL A 104 7.20 -9.58 6.32
CA VAL A 104 6.93 -10.99 6.07
C VAL A 104 7.80 -11.44 4.89
N PRO A 105 8.67 -12.45 5.06
CA PRO A 105 9.43 -12.98 3.94
C PRO A 105 8.51 -13.49 2.83
N ILE A 106 8.87 -13.24 1.57
CA ILE A 106 8.08 -13.71 0.42
C ILE A 106 7.93 -15.25 0.37
N THR A 107 8.82 -15.98 1.05
CA THR A 107 8.73 -17.44 1.22
C THR A 107 7.60 -17.89 2.15
N TYR A 108 6.98 -16.96 2.90
CA TYR A 108 5.91 -17.24 3.86
C TYR A 108 4.54 -16.92 3.26
N SER A 109 4.46 -15.85 2.48
CA SER A 109 3.24 -15.43 1.80
C SER A 109 3.60 -14.77 0.47
N TYR A 110 2.97 -15.23 -0.59
CA TYR A 110 3.00 -14.55 -1.88
C TYR A 110 1.92 -13.48 -1.88
N ASN A 111 2.28 -12.29 -2.37
CA ASN A 111 1.33 -11.23 -2.62
C ASN A 111 1.43 -10.76 -4.07
N HIS A 112 0.29 -10.32 -4.61
CA HIS A 112 0.22 -9.64 -5.89
C HIS A 112 -0.69 -8.44 -5.71
N HIS A 113 -0.14 -7.24 -5.85
CA HIS A 113 -0.86 -6.00 -5.65
C HIS A 113 -1.34 -5.50 -6.99
N TYR A 114 -2.65 -5.29 -7.12
CA TYR A 114 -3.27 -4.79 -8.34
C TYR A 114 -3.89 -3.42 -8.08
N CYS A 115 -3.20 -2.38 -8.54
CA CYS A 115 -3.61 -0.98 -8.51
C CYS A 115 -3.88 -0.39 -7.10
N ALA A 116 -3.67 0.91 -6.97
CA ALA A 116 -4.11 1.69 -5.82
C ALA A 116 -5.06 2.78 -6.32
N TRP A 117 -6.25 2.82 -5.74
CA TRP A 117 -7.24 3.85 -6.06
C TRP A 117 -7.30 4.85 -4.91
N LEU A 118 -7.06 6.13 -5.23
CA LEU A 118 -7.14 7.22 -4.27
C LEU A 118 -8.29 8.15 -4.64
N VAL A 119 -9.06 8.55 -3.63
CA VAL A 119 -10.24 9.40 -3.80
C VAL A 119 -10.23 10.52 -2.77
N ASN A 120 -10.80 11.67 -3.14
CA ASN A 120 -11.11 12.72 -2.18
C ASN A 120 -12.42 12.37 -1.46
N GLY A 121 -12.32 11.83 -0.25
CA GLY A 121 -13.47 11.32 0.51
C GLY A 121 -14.60 12.35 0.77
N ASP A 122 -14.30 13.65 0.75
CA ASP A 122 -15.30 14.71 0.92
C ASP A 122 -16.16 14.92 -0.35
N LYS A 123 -15.69 14.47 -1.51
CA LYS A 123 -16.30 14.75 -2.82
C LYS A 123 -16.76 13.51 -3.57
N VAL A 124 -16.10 12.38 -3.32
CA VAL A 124 -16.31 11.12 -4.03
C VAL A 124 -16.21 9.94 -3.06
N LYS A 125 -16.88 8.85 -3.41
CA LYS A 125 -16.81 7.58 -2.66
C LYS A 125 -16.69 6.43 -3.64
N PHE A 126 -16.05 5.35 -3.21
CA PHE A 126 -16.15 4.08 -3.92
C PHE A 126 -17.56 3.52 -3.76
N VAL A 127 -18.07 2.92 -4.83
CA VAL A 127 -19.36 2.23 -4.85
C VAL A 127 -19.14 0.84 -5.41
N LYS A 128 -19.71 -0.19 -4.78
CA LYS A 128 -19.77 -1.52 -5.38
C LYS A 128 -20.79 -1.46 -6.52
N GLU A 129 -20.36 -1.81 -7.71
CA GLU A 129 -21.20 -1.88 -8.90
C GLU A 129 -21.42 -3.35 -9.27
N GLU A 130 -22.61 -3.67 -9.78
CA GLU A 130 -22.85 -4.99 -10.37
C GLU A 130 -22.12 -5.08 -11.70
N VAL A 131 -21.35 -6.14 -11.90
CA VAL A 131 -20.60 -6.34 -13.13
C VAL A 131 -21.48 -7.01 -14.17
N SER A 132 -21.50 -6.46 -15.39
CA SER A 132 -22.24 -7.08 -16.49
C SER A 132 -21.59 -8.39 -16.94
N ASP A 133 -22.39 -9.30 -17.51
CA ASP A 133 -21.90 -10.57 -18.08
C ASP A 133 -20.78 -10.34 -19.11
N GLU A 134 -20.84 -9.25 -19.86
CA GLU A 134 -19.80 -8.86 -20.82
C GLU A 134 -18.49 -8.50 -20.12
N ALA A 135 -18.54 -7.69 -19.06
CA ALA A 135 -17.35 -7.32 -18.29
C ALA A 135 -16.74 -8.54 -17.57
N VAL A 136 -17.57 -9.48 -17.09
CA VAL A 136 -17.10 -10.78 -16.59
C VAL A 136 -16.37 -11.54 -17.69
N ARG A 137 -16.96 -11.66 -18.88
CA ARG A 137 -16.33 -12.35 -20.02
C ARG A 137 -15.01 -11.71 -20.44
N MET A 138 -14.88 -10.39 -20.30
CA MET A 138 -13.67 -9.64 -20.62
C MET A 138 -12.63 -9.61 -19.49
N GLY A 139 -12.93 -10.19 -18.31
CA GLY A 139 -12.01 -10.20 -17.17
C GLY A 139 -11.85 -8.81 -16.52
N LEU A 140 -12.83 -7.93 -16.65
CA LEU A 140 -12.81 -6.55 -16.13
C LEU A 140 -13.38 -6.42 -14.71
N THR A 141 -13.52 -7.53 -13.99
CA THR A 141 -14.13 -7.56 -12.66
C THR A 141 -13.20 -7.06 -11.55
N HIS A 142 -11.88 -6.95 -11.79
CA HIS A 142 -10.86 -6.38 -10.88
C HIS A 142 -11.04 -6.73 -9.38
N GLY A 143 -11.52 -7.94 -9.07
CA GLY A 143 -11.75 -8.41 -7.69
C GLY A 143 -13.10 -8.11 -7.06
N SER A 144 -14.12 -7.83 -7.87
CA SER A 144 -15.52 -7.99 -7.48
C SER A 144 -16.04 -9.35 -7.92
N ASP A 145 -16.11 -10.27 -6.98
CA ASP A 145 -17.06 -11.39 -6.97
C ASP A 145 -18.39 -11.00 -6.28
#